data_AF-Q9ZGW3-F1
#
_entry.id   AF-Q9ZGW3-F1
#
_cell.length_a   1.000
_cell.length_b   1.000
_cell.length_c   1.000
_cell.angle_alpha   90.00
_cell.angle_beta   90.00
_cell.angle_gamma   90.00
#
_symmetry.space_group_name_H-M   'P 1'
#
loop_
_entity.id
_entity.type
_entity.pdbx_description
1 polymer ?
#
loop_
_entity_poly.entity_id
_entity_poly.type
_entity_poly.pdbx_seq_one_letter_code
_entity_poly.pdbx_strand_id
1 'polypeptide(L)' 'MAHVTSVTLGEHLTGFVGEMIQSGRYGNISEVLRDALRLMEAREQRVQHVRDMVLAGTNVPVSHRLMDEIFSAAVKDTSV' A
#
# COMPACT_ATOMS: atom_id res chain seq x y z
N MET A 1 -1.70 17.46 15.74
CA MET A 1 -2.78 18.46 15.59
C MET A 1 -3.44 18.21 14.23
N ALA A 2 -4.77 18.27 14.13
CA ALA A 2 -5.45 18.16 12.85
C ALA A 2 -5.43 19.52 12.15
N HIS A 3 -5.10 19.54 10.85
CA HIS A 3 -5.14 20.75 10.04
C HIS A 3 -6.34 20.68 9.09
N VAL A 4 -7.12 21.75 9.03
CA VAL A 4 -8.17 21.92 8.02
C VAL A 4 -7.51 22.51 6.79
N THR A 5 -7.71 21.87 5.64
CA THR A 5 -7.13 22.28 4.36
C THR A 5 -8.25 22.44 3.35
N SER A 6 -8.27 23.57 2.65
CA SER A 6 -9.14 23.78 1.49
C SER A 6 -8.48 23.19 0.25
N VAL A 7 -9.23 22.41 -0.53
CA VAL A 7 -8.76 21.75 -1.75
C VAL A 7 -9.78 22.01 -2.85
N THR A 8 -9.30 22.39 -4.04
CA THR A 8 -10.13 22.51 -5.24
C THR A 8 -10.19 21.18 -5.96
N LEU A 9 -11.40 20.65 -6.16
CA LEU A 9 -11.64 19.44 -6.93
C LEU A 9 -12.09 19.79 -8.35
N GLY A 10 -11.56 19.09 -9.36
CA GLY A 10 -12.08 19.17 -10.72
C GLY A 10 -13.47 18.51 -10.82
N GLU A 11 -14.21 18.83 -11.88
CA GLU A 11 -15.62 18.41 -12.06
C GLU A 11 -15.83 16.89 -11.85
N HIS A 12 -14.94 16.06 -12.41
CA HIS A 12 -15.02 14.60 -12.28
C HIS A 12 -14.94 14.13 -10.81
N LEU A 13 -14.00 14.69 -10.03
CA LEU A 13 -13.85 14.33 -8.62
C LEU A 13 -15.01 14.87 -7.78
N THR A 14 -15.52 16.06 -8.12
CA THR A 14 -16.71 16.62 -7.47
C THR A 14 -17.93 15.73 -7.69
N GLY A 15 -18.14 15.23 -8.92
CA GLY A 15 -19.21 14.27 -9.23
C GLY A 15 -19.05 12.97 -8.43
N PHE A 16 -17.86 12.37 -8.46
CA PHE A 16 -17.57 11.15 -7.71
C PHE A 16 -17.80 11.30 -6.20
N VAL A 17 -17.31 12.38 -5.58
CA VAL A 17 -17.54 12.65 -4.15
C VAL A 17 -19.03 12.85 -3.88
N GLY A 18 -19.76 13.53 -4.79
CA GLY A 18 -21.21 13.69 -4.72
C GLY A 18 -21.95 12.35 -4.70
N GLU A 19 -21.62 11.44 -5.62
CA GLU A 19 -22.18 10.08 -5.68
C GLU A 19 -21.88 9.29 -4.40
N MET A 20 -20.65 9.38 -3.89
CA MET A 20 -20.24 8.71 -2.64
C MET A 20 -21.05 9.21 -1.44
N ILE A 21 -21.32 10.50 -1.35
CA ILE A 21 -22.15 11.08 -0.28
C ILE A 21 -23.63 10.71 -0.48
N GLN A 22 -24.16 10.84 -1.71
CA GLN A 22 -25.55 10.50 -2.04
C GLN A 22 -25.87 9.03 -1.76
N SER A 23 -24.90 8.13 -1.97
CA SER A 23 -25.05 6.71 -1.64
C SER A 23 -25.18 6.42 -0.14
N GLY A 24 -24.89 7.40 0.73
CA GLY A 24 -24.85 7.23 2.18
C GLY A 24 -23.58 6.57 2.70
N ARG A 25 -22.60 6.25 1.84
CA ARG A 25 -21.33 5.63 2.25
C ARG A 25 -20.47 6.58 3.09
N TYR A 26 -20.55 7.88 2.86
CA TYR A 26 -19.83 8.90 3.62
C TYR A 26 -20.75 10.06 3.97
N GLY A 27 -20.56 10.65 5.16
CA GLY A 27 -21.39 11.75 5.64
C GLY A 27 -20.97 13.13 5.12
N ASN A 28 -19.75 13.27 4.62
CA ASN A 28 -19.22 14.54 4.11
C ASN A 28 -18.00 14.34 3.20
N ILE A 29 -17.64 15.41 2.47
CA ILE A 29 -16.48 15.45 1.57
C ILE A 29 -15.18 15.09 2.31
N SER A 30 -14.99 15.61 3.54
CA SER A 30 -13.76 15.39 4.29
C SER A 30 -13.54 13.91 4.65
N GLU A 31 -14.59 13.14 4.88
CA GLU A 31 -14.50 11.69 5.09
C GLU A 31 -14.04 10.96 3.83
N VAL A 32 -14.62 11.29 2.67
CA VAL A 32 -14.22 10.73 1.38
C VAL A 32 -12.73 11.01 1.12
N LEU A 33 -12.30 12.26 1.32
CA LEU A 33 -10.92 12.66 1.11
C LEU A 33 -9.96 11.97 2.10
N ARG A 34 -10.33 11.85 3.37
CA ARG A 34 -9.51 11.13 4.36
C ARG A 34 -9.36 9.65 4.01
N ASP A 35 -10.42 9.00 3.55
CA ASP A 35 -10.36 7.60 3.15
C ASP A 35 -9.49 7.40 1.90
N ALA A 36 -9.64 8.28 0.91
CA ALA A 36 -8.78 8.31 -0.28
C ALA A 36 -7.29 8.48 0.08
N LEU A 37 -6.98 9.38 1.01
CA LEU A 37 -5.60 9.60 1.49
C LEU A 37 -5.05 8.38 2.25
N ARG A 38 -5.86 7.70 3.06
CA ARG A 38 -5.44 6.45 3.74
C ARG A 38 -5.13 5.35 2.74
N LEU A 39 -5.94 5.21 1.69
CA LEU A 39 -5.68 4.24 0.62
C LEU A 39 -4.37 4.57 -0.11
N MET A 40 -4.12 5.85 -0.38
CA MET A 40 -2.88 6.32 -1.00
C MET A 40 -1.67 6.04 -0.08
N GLU A 41 -1.77 6.33 1.21
CA GLU A 41 -0.72 6.05 2.19
C GLU A 41 -0.37 4.56 2.26
N ALA A 42 -1.37 3.69 2.34
CA ALA A 42 -1.16 2.24 2.35
C ALA A 42 -0.47 1.73 1.06
N ARG A 43 -0.84 2.32 -0.10
CA ARG A 43 -0.18 2.03 -1.37
C ARG A 43 1.29 2.44 -1.36
N GLU A 44 1.59 3.66 -0.90
CA GLU A 44 2.97 4.16 -0.85
C GLU A 44 3.83 3.35 0.13
N GLN A 45 3.29 2.98 1.30
CA GLN A 45 3.96 2.08 2.24
C GLN A 45 4.27 0.72 1.61
N ARG A 46 3.33 0.13 0.86
CA ARG A 46 3.55 -1.14 0.16
C ARG A 46 4.64 -1.02 -0.91
N VAL A 47 4.62 0.05 -1.69
CA VAL A 47 5.65 0.32 -2.71
C VAL A 47 7.01 0.48 -2.06
N GLN A 48 7.09 1.24 -0.96
CA GLN A 48 8.35 1.43 -0.25
C GLN A 48 8.87 0.12 0.34
N HIS A 49 8.00 -0.69 0.95
CA HIS A 49 8.37 -2.01 1.46
C HIS A 49 8.94 -2.93 0.36
N VAL A 50 8.31 -2.95 -0.82
CA VAL A 50 8.84 -3.71 -1.97
C VAL A 50 10.19 -3.18 -2.42
N ARG A 51 10.39 -1.85 -2.46
CA ARG A 51 11.70 -1.26 -2.80
C ARG A 51 12.77 -1.66 -1.80
N ASP A 52 12.46 -1.61 -0.51
CA ASP A 52 13.41 -1.99 0.55
C ASP A 52 13.80 -3.46 0.43
N MET A 53 12.82 -4.34 0.15
CA MET A 53 13.07 -5.78 -0.08
C MET A 53 13.92 -6.03 -1.33
N VAL A 54 13.66 -5.31 -2.43
CA VAL A 54 14.48 -5.41 -3.65
C VAL A 54 15.91 -4.95 -3.35
N LEU A 55 16.09 -3.81 -2.68
CA LEU A 55 17.41 -3.30 -2.31
C LEU A 55 18.17 -4.27 -1.39
N ALA A 56 17.49 -4.83 -0.39
CA ALA A 56 18.06 -5.86 0.47
C ALA A 56 18.53 -7.08 -0.34
N GLY A 57 17.74 -7.51 -1.33
CA GLY A 57 18.09 -8.61 -2.24
C GLY A 57 19.22 -8.27 -3.23
N THR A 58 19.31 -7.04 -3.73
CA THR A 58 20.38 -6.64 -4.67
C THR A 58 21.71 -6.37 -3.97
N ASN A 59 21.69 -6.08 -2.67
CA ASN A 59 22.89 -5.81 -1.88
C ASN A 59 23.56 -7.08 -1.33
N VAL A 60 22.94 -8.26 -1.50
CA VAL A 60 23.54 -9.54 -1.13
C VAL A 60 24.22 -10.20 -2.35
N PRO A 61 25.30 -10.97 -2.15
CA PRO A 61 25.90 -11.76 -3.22
C PRO A 61 24.90 -12.71 -3.88
N VAL A 62 25.11 -13.01 -5.16
CA VAL A 62 24.29 -13.98 -5.90
C VAL A 62 24.40 -15.35 -5.20
N SER A 63 23.26 -15.94 -4.86
CA SER A 63 23.22 -17.28 -4.29
C SER A 63 23.64 -18.31 -5.34
N HIS A 64 24.60 -19.17 -4.98
CA HIS A 64 24.98 -20.34 -5.78
C HIS A 64 24.14 -21.59 -5.47
N ARG A 65 23.19 -21.49 -4.53
CA ARG A 65 22.37 -22.63 -4.11
C ARG A 65 21.44 -23.07 -5.23
N LEU A 66 21.41 -24.36 -5.49
CA LEU A 66 20.43 -24.97 -6.40
C LEU A 66 19.06 -25.05 -5.72
N MET A 67 18.00 -25.14 -6.53
CA MET A 67 16.63 -25.22 -6.02
C MET A 67 16.44 -26.40 -5.05
N ASP A 68 17.03 -27.56 -5.35
CA ASP A 68 16.98 -28.75 -4.49
C ASP A 68 17.64 -28.53 -3.12
N GLU A 69 18.74 -27.77 -3.09
CA GLU A 69 19.44 -27.41 -1.85
C GLU A 69 18.63 -26.39 -1.02
N ILE A 70 17.89 -25.50 -1.68
CA ILE A 70 16.98 -24.55 -1.03
C ILE A 70 15.81 -25.31 -0.40
N PHE A 71 15.15 -26.20 -1.15
CA PHE A 71 14.06 -27.03 -0.65
C PHE A 71 14.51 -27.96 0.49
N SER A 72 15.64 -28.65 0.32
CA SER A 72 16.17 -29.57 1.33
C SER A 72 16.48 -28.88 2.65
N ALA A 73 16.90 -27.61 2.61
CA ALA A 73 17.11 -26.82 3.84
C ALA A 73 15.80 -26.32 4.45
N ALA A 74 14.84 -25.89 3.65
CA ALA A 74 13.55 -25.42 4.15
C ALA A 74 12.75 -26.52 4.86
N VAL A 75 12.79 -27.76 4.35
CA VAL A 75 12.14 -28.91 4.99
C VAL A 75 12.78 -29.23 6.35
N LYS A 76 14.11 -29.13 6.46
CA LYS A 76 14.83 -29.36 7.73
C LYS A 76 14.48 -28.34 8.81
N ASP A 77 14.19 -27.10 8.42
CA ASP A 77 13.87 -26.02 9.36
C ASP A 77 12.42 -26.11 9.91
N THR A 78 11.54 -26.80 9.18
CA THR A 78 10.13 -26.99 9.58
C THR A 78 9.95 -28.17 10.56
N SER A 79 10.96 -29.02 10.75
CA SER A 79 10.89 -30.23 11.60
C SER A 79 11.12 -29.98 13.10
N VAL A 80 10.57 -28.89 13.66
CA VAL A 80 10.42 -28.66 15.11
C VAL A 80 8.98 -28.95 15.52
#